data_AF-A0AAU5LGI4-F1
#
_entry.id   AF-A0AAU5LGI4-F1
#
_cell.length_a   1.000
_cell.length_b   1.000
_cell.length_c   1.000
_cell.angle_alpha   90.00
_cell.angle_beta   90.00
_cell.angle_gamma   90.00
#
_symmetry.space_group_name_H-M   'P 1'
#
loop_
_entity.id
_entity.type
_entity.pdbx_description
1 polymer ?
#
loop_
_entity_poly.entity_id
_entity_poly.type
_entity_poly.pdbx_seq_one_letter_code
_entity_poly.pdbx_strand_id
1 'polypeptide(L)'
;MPMDLQGVAYDTGTVFMDEESRPTWNRRQLRQELEAIDERLHANWVSVFGSEVERLTEAADEALSRGLTVSIQPRAFDRPQEYALEHLRQTACAAERLRKQHDPEVILVVGCEFMLFTPGIVPGADFYERVENLSKPDADWPGIHRRFATYVDKVVKVARKNFGGRITYGAAADLEPVNWALFDIVGLDYYSYNEDPAAHTAELAPFRQWNQPILILEFGCCTFTGAAEKGGMGWNVVDYTKDPPAIPPGVERNEAEQAEHLVNMLGVFEREACLGAAMYSFISPDAAHSPTTKAHDYDIASYALVKTIRKDHFDPLSPYRWEPKQSFHAVAREYVRRR
;
A
#
# COMPACT_ATOMS: atom_id res chain seq x y z
N MET A 1 24.21 -2.17 -4.12
CA MET A 1 23.75 -1.61 -5.42
C MET A 1 22.38 -1.02 -5.14
N PRO A 2 22.00 0.10 -5.79
CA PRO A 2 20.66 0.64 -5.62
C PRO A 2 19.62 -0.41 -6.00
N MET A 3 18.44 -0.34 -5.39
CA MET A 3 17.30 -1.17 -5.79
C MET A 3 16.89 -0.84 -7.22
N ASP A 4 16.47 -1.85 -7.99
CA ASP A 4 16.02 -1.68 -9.38
C ASP A 4 14.71 -0.88 -9.44
N LEU A 5 13.80 -1.10 -8.48
CA LEU A 5 12.51 -0.41 -8.40
C LEU A 5 12.48 0.54 -7.17
N GLN A 6 12.49 1.83 -7.45
CA GLN A 6 12.32 2.92 -6.50
C GLN A 6 10.93 3.48 -6.71
N GLY A 7 9.97 3.07 -5.85
CA GLY A 7 8.57 3.30 -6.14
C GLY A 7 7.75 3.95 -5.04
N VAL A 8 6.50 4.22 -5.37
CA VAL A 8 5.50 4.77 -4.46
C VAL A 8 4.17 4.08 -4.71
N ALA A 9 3.44 3.78 -3.64
CA ALA A 9 2.09 3.24 -3.74
C ALA A 9 1.12 4.38 -4.08
N TYR A 10 0.20 4.17 -5.02
CA TYR A 10 -0.70 5.18 -5.53
C TYR A 10 -2.15 4.74 -5.44
N ASP A 11 -2.91 5.45 -4.61
CA ASP A 11 -4.32 5.15 -4.36
C ASP A 11 -5.23 5.66 -5.49
N THR A 12 -5.97 4.73 -6.07
CA THR A 12 -7.01 5.01 -7.08
C THR A 12 -8.42 5.14 -6.50
N GLY A 13 -8.56 4.86 -5.20
CA GLY A 13 -9.83 4.74 -4.49
C GLY A 13 -10.04 3.30 -4.04
N THR A 14 -9.97 3.09 -2.73
CA THR A 14 -10.24 1.82 -2.06
C THR A 14 -11.51 1.98 -1.25
N VAL A 15 -12.45 1.06 -1.43
CA VAL A 15 -13.63 0.98 -0.56
C VAL A 15 -13.25 0.17 0.67
N PHE A 16 -13.35 0.79 1.84
CA PHE A 16 -13.12 0.18 3.14
C PHE A 16 -14.20 0.64 4.12
N MET A 17 -14.92 -0.30 4.72
CA MET A 17 -16.04 -0.02 5.65
C MET A 17 -17.05 0.98 5.09
N ASP A 18 -17.44 0.79 3.83
CA ASP A 18 -18.36 1.66 3.06
C ASP A 18 -17.88 3.09 2.80
N GLU A 19 -16.65 3.44 3.18
CA GLU A 19 -15.98 4.69 2.81
C GLU A 19 -15.03 4.47 1.64
N GLU A 20 -14.98 5.42 0.71
CA GLU A 20 -14.03 5.40 -0.40
C GLU A 20 -12.86 6.35 -0.10
N SER A 21 -11.63 5.83 -0.08
CA SER A 21 -10.42 6.62 0.21
C SER A 21 -10.19 7.78 -0.78
N ARG A 22 -10.74 7.62 -1.99
CA ARG A 22 -10.69 8.62 -3.06
C ARG A 22 -12.07 8.75 -3.73
N PRO A 23 -13.00 9.50 -3.12
CA PRO A 23 -14.38 9.59 -3.60
C PRO A 23 -14.52 10.44 -4.88
N THR A 24 -13.48 11.21 -5.23
CA THR A 24 -13.42 11.99 -6.47
C THR A 24 -12.26 11.53 -7.35
N TRP A 25 -12.59 11.20 -8.61
CA TRP A 25 -11.62 10.80 -9.62
C TRP A 25 -11.55 11.84 -10.74
N ASN A 26 -10.36 12.39 -10.98
CA ASN A 26 -10.15 13.42 -11.99
C ASN A 26 -8.90 13.13 -12.82
N ARG A 27 -9.08 12.96 -14.14
CA ARG A 27 -7.98 12.62 -15.07
C ARG A 27 -6.87 13.67 -15.11
N ARG A 28 -7.22 14.94 -15.02
CA ARG A 28 -6.22 16.03 -15.02
C ARG A 28 -5.38 15.97 -13.75
N GLN A 29 -6.02 15.68 -12.62
CA GLN A 29 -5.33 15.51 -11.35
C GLN A 29 -4.43 14.27 -11.35
N LEU A 30 -4.92 13.13 -11.82
CA LEU A 30 -4.14 11.91 -12.02
C LEU A 30 -2.84 12.19 -12.80
N ARG A 31 -2.93 12.91 -13.92
CA ARG A 31 -1.78 13.28 -14.75
C ARG A 31 -0.76 14.13 -13.99
N GLN A 32 -1.23 15.14 -13.25
CA GLN A 32 -0.38 16.03 -12.46
C GLN A 32 0.32 15.30 -11.31
N GLU A 33 -0.37 14.33 -10.71
CA GLU A 33 0.17 13.52 -9.62
C GLU A 33 1.22 12.54 -10.14
N LEU A 34 0.97 11.84 -11.25
CA LEU A 34 1.95 10.95 -11.89
C LEU A 34 3.15 11.71 -12.49
N GLU A 35 2.94 12.91 -13.02
CA GLU A 35 4.03 13.81 -13.42
C GLU A 35 4.92 14.18 -12.21
N ALA A 36 4.33 14.48 -11.05
CA ALA A 36 5.10 14.74 -9.85
C ALA A 36 5.85 13.50 -9.35
N ILE A 37 5.27 12.31 -9.48
CA ILE A 37 5.93 11.04 -9.11
C ILE A 37 7.18 10.79 -9.98
N ASP A 38 7.06 10.99 -11.30
CA ASP A 38 8.18 10.83 -12.23
C ASP A 38 9.22 11.95 -12.10
N GLU A 39 8.80 13.20 -12.26
CA GLU A 39 9.72 14.31 -12.47
C GLU A 39 10.24 14.94 -11.18
N ARG A 40 9.50 14.82 -10.07
CA ARG A 40 9.83 15.50 -8.80
C ARG A 40 10.17 14.53 -7.68
N LEU A 41 9.47 13.41 -7.58
CA LEU A 41 9.82 12.34 -6.64
C LEU A 41 10.93 11.45 -7.21
N HIS A 42 11.10 11.44 -8.54
CA HIS A 42 12.12 10.66 -9.24
C HIS A 42 11.94 9.14 -9.13
N ALA A 43 10.72 8.68 -8.84
CA ALA A 43 10.39 7.26 -8.83
C ALA A 43 10.47 6.68 -10.25
N ASN A 44 10.77 5.38 -10.35
CA ASN A 44 10.74 4.63 -11.62
C ASN A 44 9.68 3.51 -11.61
N TRP A 45 8.96 3.36 -10.49
CA TRP A 45 7.92 2.36 -10.28
C TRP A 45 6.72 2.95 -9.54
N VAL A 46 5.51 2.60 -9.95
CA VAL A 46 4.28 2.96 -9.24
C VAL A 46 3.50 1.70 -8.88
N SER A 47 3.18 1.53 -7.59
CA SER A 47 2.31 0.45 -7.13
C SER A 47 0.88 0.95 -7.00
N VAL A 48 0.10 0.76 -8.07
CA VAL A 48 -1.28 1.25 -8.18
C VAL A 48 -2.22 0.28 -7.47
N PHE A 49 -3.06 0.79 -6.57
CA PHE A 49 -4.04 -0.01 -5.85
C PHE A 49 -5.41 0.67 -5.78
N GLY A 50 -6.46 -0.13 -5.57
CA GLY A 50 -7.84 0.36 -5.43
C GLY A 50 -8.90 -0.67 -5.79
N SER A 51 -10.17 -0.26 -5.68
CA SER A 51 -11.35 -1.12 -5.82
C SER A 51 -11.98 -1.10 -7.21
N GLU A 52 -11.71 -0.07 -8.01
CA GLU A 52 -12.31 0.09 -9.34
C GLU A 52 -11.30 -0.28 -10.44
N VAL A 53 -11.57 -1.36 -11.19
CA VAL A 53 -10.71 -1.84 -12.28
C VAL A 53 -10.41 -0.74 -13.31
N GLU A 54 -11.39 0.11 -13.59
CA GLU A 54 -11.26 1.17 -14.58
C GLU A 54 -10.27 2.25 -14.12
N ARG A 55 -10.30 2.64 -12.83
CA ARG A 55 -9.35 3.60 -12.25
C ARG A 55 -7.95 3.02 -12.13
N LEU A 56 -7.84 1.74 -11.73
CA LEU A 56 -6.58 0.99 -11.73
C LEU A 56 -5.94 0.99 -13.12
N THR A 57 -6.73 0.64 -14.14
CA THR A 57 -6.26 0.56 -15.53
C THR A 57 -5.84 1.92 -16.05
N GLU A 58 -6.63 2.96 -15.76
CA GLU A 58 -6.34 4.33 -16.18
C GLU A 58 -5.05 4.88 -15.56
N ALA A 59 -4.85 4.68 -14.25
CA ALA A 59 -3.63 5.11 -13.57
C ALA A 59 -2.40 4.32 -14.04
N ALA A 60 -2.54 3.01 -14.26
CA ALA A 60 -1.47 2.19 -14.80
C ALA A 60 -1.09 2.59 -16.23
N ASP A 61 -2.06 2.85 -17.10
CA ASP A 61 -1.81 3.28 -18.48
C ASP A 61 -1.08 4.63 -18.55
N GLU A 62 -1.48 5.60 -17.72
CA GLU A 62 -0.80 6.90 -17.64
C GLU A 62 0.63 6.78 -17.09
N ALA A 63 0.87 5.92 -16.10
CA ALA A 63 2.20 5.67 -15.55
C ALA A 63 3.12 4.95 -16.57
N LEU A 64 2.61 3.90 -17.24
CA LEU A 64 3.34 3.18 -18.28
C LEU A 64 3.69 4.07 -19.47
N SER A 65 2.77 4.95 -19.88
CA SER A 65 3.00 5.93 -20.96
C SER A 65 4.13 6.91 -20.67
N ARG A 66 4.50 7.07 -19.40
CA ARG A 66 5.64 7.88 -18.94
C ARG A 66 6.94 7.08 -18.82
N GLY A 67 6.92 5.78 -19.12
CA GLY A 67 8.07 4.91 -18.99
C GLY A 67 8.27 4.32 -17.60
N LEU A 68 7.31 4.50 -16.68
CA LEU A 68 7.39 3.92 -15.34
C LEU A 68 7.00 2.44 -15.36
N THR A 69 7.69 1.61 -14.59
CA THR A 69 7.21 0.26 -14.26
C THR A 69 5.96 0.37 -13.39
N VAL A 70 5.01 -0.56 -13.52
CA VAL A 70 3.78 -0.54 -12.72
C VAL A 70 3.51 -1.89 -12.07
N SER A 71 3.12 -1.87 -10.80
CA SER A 71 2.38 -2.98 -10.19
C SER A 71 0.91 -2.60 -10.01
N ILE A 72 0.00 -3.55 -10.26
CA ILE A 72 -1.45 -3.33 -10.17
C ILE A 72 -2.03 -4.27 -9.11
N GLN A 73 -2.68 -3.72 -8.09
CA GLN A 73 -3.27 -4.45 -6.97
C GLN A 73 -4.79 -4.16 -6.86
N PRO A 74 -5.68 -5.10 -7.21
CA PRO A 74 -7.10 -4.95 -6.95
C PRO A 74 -7.43 -5.19 -5.47
N ARG A 75 -8.19 -4.29 -4.86
CA ARG A 75 -8.67 -4.38 -3.48
C ARG A 75 -10.17 -4.62 -3.44
N ALA A 76 -10.56 -5.75 -2.86
CA ALA A 76 -11.96 -6.15 -2.67
C ALA A 76 -12.23 -6.44 -1.19
N PHE A 77 -11.89 -5.48 -0.33
CA PHE A 77 -12.02 -5.62 1.13
C PHE A 77 -13.45 -5.94 1.53
N ASP A 78 -13.60 -6.92 2.42
CA ASP A 78 -14.89 -7.38 2.96
C ASP A 78 -15.91 -7.86 1.91
N ARG A 79 -15.48 -8.08 0.67
CA ARG A 79 -16.32 -8.65 -0.39
C ARG A 79 -16.24 -10.18 -0.37
N PRO A 80 -17.32 -10.89 -0.75
CA PRO A 80 -17.28 -12.35 -0.90
C PRO A 80 -16.15 -12.82 -1.82
N GLN A 81 -15.55 -13.98 -1.52
CA GLN A 81 -14.42 -14.54 -2.29
C GLN A 81 -14.72 -14.66 -3.79
N GLU A 82 -15.94 -15.02 -4.18
CA GLU A 82 -16.33 -15.12 -5.59
C GLU A 82 -16.27 -13.77 -6.31
N TYR A 83 -16.70 -12.70 -5.63
CA TYR A 83 -16.57 -11.33 -6.13
C TYR A 83 -15.10 -10.94 -6.26
N ALA A 84 -14.29 -11.20 -5.22
CA ALA A 84 -12.87 -10.85 -5.24
C ALA A 84 -12.10 -11.60 -6.35
N LEU A 85 -12.43 -12.87 -6.62
CA LEU A 85 -11.83 -13.65 -7.71
C LEU A 85 -12.24 -13.13 -9.09
N GLU A 86 -13.49 -12.74 -9.29
CA GLU A 86 -13.93 -12.11 -10.55
C GLU A 86 -13.29 -10.73 -10.74
N HIS A 87 -13.18 -9.94 -9.66
CA HIS A 87 -12.50 -8.66 -9.67
C HIS A 87 -11.01 -8.80 -10.05
N LEU A 88 -10.33 -9.79 -9.47
CA LEU A 88 -8.96 -10.15 -9.86
C LEU A 88 -8.88 -10.59 -11.32
N ARG A 89 -9.83 -11.39 -11.81
CA ARG A 89 -9.87 -11.83 -13.21
C ARG A 89 -9.95 -10.64 -14.16
N GLN A 90 -10.84 -9.69 -13.89
CA GLN A 90 -11.01 -8.48 -14.71
C GLN A 90 -9.75 -7.63 -14.70
N THR A 91 -9.16 -7.43 -13.52
CA THR A 91 -7.89 -6.70 -13.36
C THR A 91 -6.73 -7.39 -14.08
N ALA A 92 -6.61 -8.71 -13.97
CA ALA A 92 -5.59 -9.49 -14.68
C ALA A 92 -5.72 -9.38 -16.21
N CYS A 93 -6.95 -9.44 -16.73
CA CYS A 93 -7.21 -9.21 -18.15
C CYS A 93 -6.83 -7.79 -18.60
N ALA A 94 -7.08 -6.77 -17.77
CA ALA A 94 -6.68 -5.39 -18.06
C ALA A 94 -5.16 -5.21 -18.02
N ALA A 95 -4.51 -5.73 -16.99
CA ALA A 95 -3.05 -5.74 -16.84
C ALA A 95 -2.37 -6.44 -18.03
N GLU A 96 -2.92 -7.55 -18.52
CA GLU A 96 -2.36 -8.27 -19.68
C GLU A 96 -2.48 -7.47 -20.99
N ARG A 97 -3.53 -6.64 -21.14
CA ARG A 97 -3.62 -5.72 -22.28
C ARG A 97 -2.54 -4.65 -22.18
N LEU A 98 -2.40 -4.00 -21.02
CA LEU A 98 -1.37 -2.98 -20.78
C LEU A 98 0.04 -3.53 -21.02
N ARG A 99 0.34 -4.72 -20.49
CA ARG A 99 1.64 -5.41 -20.68
C ARG A 99 1.99 -5.67 -22.15
N LYS A 100 0.99 -5.81 -23.03
CA LYS A 100 1.19 -5.99 -24.48
C LYS A 100 1.29 -4.68 -25.25
N GLN A 101 0.84 -3.58 -24.65
CA GLN A 101 0.77 -2.26 -25.27
C GLN A 101 1.98 -1.40 -24.93
N HIS A 102 2.63 -1.66 -23.80
CA HIS A 102 3.71 -0.85 -23.24
C HIS A 102 4.99 -1.68 -23.06
N ASP A 103 6.14 -1.03 -23.21
CA ASP A 103 7.46 -1.65 -23.00
C ASP A 103 7.84 -1.81 -21.50
N PRO A 104 7.56 -0.82 -20.61
CA PRO A 104 7.81 -1.00 -19.19
C PRO A 104 7.04 -2.18 -18.60
N GLU A 105 7.58 -2.76 -17.53
CA GLU A 105 7.00 -3.96 -16.95
C GLU A 105 5.68 -3.68 -16.23
N VAL A 106 4.75 -4.63 -16.37
CA VAL A 106 3.54 -4.72 -15.55
C VAL A 106 3.69 -5.93 -14.63
N ILE A 107 3.50 -5.70 -13.32
CA ILE A 107 3.47 -6.74 -12.28
C ILE A 107 2.05 -6.82 -11.74
N LEU A 108 1.48 -8.01 -11.64
CA LEU A 108 0.16 -8.20 -11.02
C LEU A 108 0.32 -8.59 -9.55
N VAL A 109 -0.18 -7.75 -8.64
CA VAL A 109 -0.28 -8.07 -7.22
C VAL A 109 -1.66 -8.67 -7.00
N VAL A 110 -1.75 -9.97 -6.69
CA VAL A 110 -3.04 -10.69 -6.72
C VAL A 110 -4.01 -10.30 -5.60
N GLY A 111 -3.51 -9.56 -4.61
CA GLY A 111 -4.25 -9.03 -3.46
C GLY A 111 -3.27 -8.59 -2.36
N CYS A 112 -3.82 -8.15 -1.23
CA CYS A 112 -3.06 -7.83 -0.03
C CYS A 112 -3.78 -8.34 1.23
N GLU A 113 -2.99 -8.82 2.19
CA GLU A 113 -3.38 -9.15 3.57
C GLU A 113 -4.74 -9.87 3.69
N PHE A 114 -4.90 -10.99 2.97
CA PHE A 114 -6.14 -11.74 2.89
C PHE A 114 -6.67 -12.20 4.25
N MET A 115 -5.81 -12.52 5.23
CA MET A 115 -6.28 -12.85 6.58
C MET A 115 -7.00 -11.68 7.25
N LEU A 116 -6.65 -10.43 6.91
CA LEU A 116 -7.25 -9.22 7.46
C LEU A 116 -8.44 -8.73 6.64
N PHE A 117 -8.45 -8.92 5.32
CA PHE A 117 -9.46 -8.30 4.44
C PHE A 117 -10.39 -9.26 3.69
N THR A 118 -10.11 -10.57 3.66
CA THR A 118 -10.91 -11.54 2.89
C THR A 118 -11.85 -12.36 3.76
N PRO A 119 -13.17 -12.22 3.60
CA PRO A 119 -14.15 -13.05 4.28
C PRO A 119 -13.92 -14.55 4.09
N GLY A 120 -14.13 -15.30 5.18
CA GLY A 120 -14.06 -16.77 5.18
C GLY A 120 -12.68 -17.37 5.42
N ILE A 121 -11.62 -16.56 5.62
CA ILE A 121 -10.31 -17.05 6.06
C ILE A 121 -10.22 -17.03 7.58
N VAL A 122 -10.32 -15.84 8.17
CA VAL A 122 -10.47 -15.61 9.62
C VAL A 122 -11.95 -15.36 9.92
N PRO A 123 -12.51 -15.90 11.02
CA PRO A 123 -13.85 -15.54 11.47
C PRO A 123 -13.98 -14.04 11.71
N GLY A 124 -15.11 -13.44 11.34
CA GLY A 124 -15.39 -12.01 11.52
C GLY A 124 -16.09 -11.42 10.29
N ALA A 125 -17.05 -10.54 10.53
CA ALA A 125 -17.82 -9.86 9.49
C ALA A 125 -17.00 -8.79 8.76
N ASP A 126 -16.08 -8.14 9.48
CA ASP A 126 -15.26 -7.04 8.99
C ASP A 126 -13.78 -7.17 9.43
N PHE A 127 -12.97 -6.17 9.04
CA PHE A 127 -11.57 -6.08 9.41
C PHE A 127 -11.33 -6.11 10.93
N TYR A 128 -12.09 -5.33 11.71
CA TYR A 128 -11.88 -5.22 13.15
C TYR A 128 -12.18 -6.54 13.86
N GLU A 129 -13.28 -7.21 13.51
CA GLU A 129 -13.60 -8.52 14.08
C GLU A 129 -12.53 -9.57 13.73
N ARG A 130 -11.96 -9.53 12.52
CA ARG A 130 -10.88 -10.46 12.14
C ARG A 130 -9.59 -10.17 12.89
N VAL A 131 -9.20 -8.90 13.06
CA VAL A 131 -8.05 -8.50 13.90
C VAL A 131 -8.24 -8.96 15.35
N GLU A 132 -9.44 -8.75 15.91
CA GLU A 132 -9.77 -9.21 17.25
C GLU A 132 -9.64 -10.73 17.36
N ASN A 133 -10.17 -11.47 16.38
CA ASN A 133 -10.13 -12.94 16.38
C ASN A 133 -8.71 -13.50 16.18
N LEU A 134 -7.83 -12.84 15.42
CA LEU A 134 -6.42 -13.22 15.31
C LEU A 134 -5.65 -13.01 16.61
N SER A 135 -6.10 -12.07 17.45
CA SER A 135 -5.47 -11.76 18.74
C SER A 135 -5.89 -12.71 19.86
N LYS A 136 -6.86 -13.62 19.62
CA LYS A 136 -7.38 -14.54 20.63
C LYS A 136 -6.40 -15.69 20.88
N PRO A 137 -6.10 -16.05 22.15
CA PRO A 137 -5.22 -17.17 22.47
C PRO A 137 -5.68 -18.52 21.93
N ASP A 138 -6.98 -18.70 21.68
CA ASP A 138 -7.62 -19.92 21.20
C ASP A 138 -8.00 -19.87 19.71
N ALA A 139 -7.41 -18.95 18.93
CA ALA A 139 -7.60 -18.88 17.49
C ALA A 139 -7.25 -20.23 16.81
N ASP A 140 -8.13 -20.69 15.90
CA ASP A 140 -7.95 -21.91 15.08
C ASP A 140 -6.91 -21.68 13.97
N TRP A 141 -5.64 -21.47 14.35
CA TRP A 141 -4.53 -21.25 13.43
C TRP A 141 -4.42 -22.35 12.34
N PRO A 142 -4.52 -23.65 12.65
CA PRO A 142 -4.48 -24.68 11.62
C PRO A 142 -5.61 -24.55 10.59
N GLY A 143 -6.83 -24.24 11.02
CA GLY A 143 -7.94 -24.01 10.09
C GLY A 143 -7.81 -22.71 9.31
N ILE A 144 -7.35 -21.63 9.94
CA ILE A 144 -7.07 -20.34 9.28
C ILE A 144 -6.03 -20.54 8.18
N HIS A 145 -4.89 -21.18 8.49
CA HIS A 145 -3.83 -21.46 7.51
C HIS A 145 -4.31 -22.32 6.36
N ARG A 146 -5.13 -23.34 6.61
CA ARG A 146 -5.71 -24.18 5.56
C ARG A 146 -6.65 -23.39 4.63
N ARG A 147 -7.51 -22.54 5.20
CA ARG A 147 -8.44 -21.69 4.43
C ARG A 147 -7.68 -20.63 3.63
N PHE A 148 -6.66 -20.03 4.23
CA PHE A 148 -5.73 -19.11 3.57
C PHE A 148 -5.03 -19.77 2.37
N ALA A 149 -4.35 -20.90 2.56
CA ALA A 149 -3.67 -21.62 1.49
C ALA A 149 -4.65 -22.01 0.35
N THR A 150 -5.85 -22.47 0.69
CA THR A 150 -6.90 -22.80 -0.29
C THR A 150 -7.32 -21.58 -1.11
N TYR A 151 -7.42 -20.40 -0.49
CA TYR A 151 -7.76 -19.18 -1.20
C TYR A 151 -6.60 -18.67 -2.06
N VAL A 152 -5.37 -18.71 -1.55
CA VAL A 152 -4.14 -18.39 -2.30
C VAL A 152 -4.04 -19.23 -3.59
N ASP A 153 -4.32 -20.53 -3.51
CA ASP A 153 -4.34 -21.40 -4.70
C ASP A 153 -5.37 -20.96 -5.75
N LYS A 154 -6.55 -20.46 -5.31
CA LYS A 154 -7.59 -19.97 -6.23
C LYS A 154 -7.16 -18.67 -6.91
N VAL A 155 -6.63 -17.70 -6.16
CA VAL A 155 -6.22 -16.40 -6.72
C VAL A 155 -5.06 -16.58 -7.70
N VAL A 156 -4.08 -17.43 -7.40
CA VAL A 156 -2.96 -17.73 -8.30
C VAL A 156 -3.46 -18.38 -9.59
N LYS A 157 -4.40 -19.34 -9.52
CA LYS A 157 -5.01 -19.96 -10.71
C LYS A 157 -5.73 -18.93 -11.58
N VAL A 158 -6.48 -18.01 -10.97
CA VAL A 158 -7.15 -16.92 -11.70
C VAL A 158 -6.13 -16.00 -12.35
N ALA A 159 -5.12 -15.55 -11.62
CA ALA A 159 -4.09 -14.66 -12.13
C ALA A 159 -3.34 -15.29 -13.31
N ARG A 160 -2.77 -16.49 -13.14
CA ARG A 160 -2.00 -17.19 -14.17
C ARG A 160 -2.80 -17.52 -15.43
N LYS A 161 -4.11 -17.75 -15.31
CA LYS A 161 -4.98 -17.99 -16.47
C LYS A 161 -5.17 -16.74 -17.33
N ASN A 162 -5.06 -15.55 -16.76
CA ASN A 162 -5.46 -14.30 -17.41
C ASN A 162 -4.31 -13.30 -17.62
N PHE A 163 -3.15 -13.53 -16.99
CA PHE A 163 -2.00 -12.65 -17.04
C PHE A 163 -0.69 -13.43 -17.26
N GLY A 164 0.11 -13.00 -18.24
CA GLY A 164 1.35 -13.67 -18.63
C GLY A 164 2.64 -13.08 -18.05
N GLY A 165 2.55 -12.00 -17.28
CA GLY A 165 3.70 -11.38 -16.60
C GLY A 165 3.97 -11.94 -15.20
N ARG A 166 4.85 -11.28 -14.46
CA ARG A 166 5.18 -11.65 -13.08
C ARG A 166 4.02 -11.37 -12.12
N ILE A 167 3.73 -12.30 -11.23
CA ILE A 167 2.74 -12.14 -10.17
C ILE A 167 3.38 -12.17 -8.79
N THR A 168 2.77 -11.42 -7.88
CA THR A 168 3.14 -11.36 -6.46
C THR A 168 1.89 -11.17 -5.60
N TYR A 169 2.07 -11.01 -4.30
CA TYR A 169 1.02 -10.83 -3.30
C TYR A 169 1.54 -9.89 -2.20
N GLY A 170 0.72 -8.96 -1.70
CA GLY A 170 1.07 -8.11 -0.55
C GLY A 170 0.82 -8.86 0.75
N ALA A 171 1.86 -9.47 1.31
CA ALA A 171 1.73 -10.25 2.54
C ALA A 171 2.00 -9.39 3.77
N ALA A 172 1.14 -9.50 4.78
CA ALA A 172 1.48 -9.13 6.15
C ALA A 172 2.51 -10.15 6.67
N ALA A 173 3.78 -9.78 6.60
CA ALA A 173 4.93 -10.70 6.66
C ALA A 173 5.02 -11.51 7.96
N ASP A 174 4.52 -10.96 9.05
CA ASP A 174 4.49 -11.54 10.40
C ASP A 174 3.25 -12.42 10.67
N LEU A 175 2.25 -12.36 9.78
CA LEU A 175 0.94 -12.99 9.97
C LEU A 175 0.70 -14.17 9.02
N GLU A 176 1.10 -14.06 7.75
CA GLU A 176 0.60 -14.94 6.69
C GLU A 176 1.64 -15.99 6.24
N PRO A 177 1.38 -17.30 6.37
CA PRO A 177 2.29 -18.36 5.95
C PRO A 177 2.18 -18.62 4.43
N VAL A 178 2.65 -17.67 3.63
CA VAL A 178 2.58 -17.73 2.16
C VAL A 178 3.54 -18.79 1.60
N ASN A 179 3.04 -19.63 0.71
CA ASN A 179 3.87 -20.49 -0.14
C ASN A 179 4.35 -19.71 -1.37
N TRP A 180 5.53 -19.11 -1.28
CA TRP A 180 6.05 -18.22 -2.34
C TRP A 180 6.44 -18.95 -3.64
N ALA A 181 6.57 -20.29 -3.62
CA ALA A 181 6.76 -21.07 -4.85
C ALA A 181 5.60 -20.96 -5.86
N LEU A 182 4.44 -20.42 -5.45
CA LEU A 182 3.30 -20.14 -6.33
C LEU A 182 3.44 -18.82 -7.11
N PHE A 183 4.34 -17.95 -6.67
CA PHE A 183 4.55 -16.59 -7.17
C PHE A 183 5.89 -16.46 -7.91
N ASP A 184 6.17 -15.29 -8.48
CA ASP A 184 7.47 -14.99 -9.12
C ASP A 184 8.37 -14.12 -8.23
N ILE A 185 7.76 -13.45 -7.24
CA ILE A 185 8.36 -12.44 -6.38
C ILE A 185 7.78 -12.66 -4.97
N VAL A 186 8.62 -12.49 -3.95
CA VAL A 186 8.17 -12.38 -2.56
C VAL A 186 7.70 -10.94 -2.34
N GLY A 187 6.39 -10.73 -2.20
CA GLY A 187 5.80 -9.39 -1.97
C GLY A 187 5.46 -9.18 -0.50
N LEU A 188 5.94 -8.10 0.10
CA LEU A 188 5.74 -7.84 1.54
C LEU A 188 5.16 -6.44 1.76
N ASP A 189 4.15 -6.37 2.61
CA ASP A 189 3.69 -5.13 3.24
C ASP A 189 4.42 -5.02 4.58
N TYR A 190 5.45 -4.17 4.64
CA TYR A 190 6.47 -4.15 5.69
C TYR A 190 6.34 -2.89 6.55
N TYR A 191 5.67 -3.04 7.69
CA TYR A 191 5.47 -1.95 8.66
C TYR A 191 6.16 -2.21 10.02
N SER A 192 7.02 -3.21 10.11
CA SER A 192 7.79 -3.48 11.33
C SER A 192 8.65 -2.27 11.72
N TYR A 193 8.73 -2.03 13.02
CA TYR A 193 9.65 -1.06 13.60
C TYR A 193 10.70 -1.76 14.44
N ASN A 194 11.97 -1.51 14.15
CA ASN A 194 13.08 -1.97 14.97
C ASN A 194 14.05 -0.81 15.21
N GLU A 195 14.45 -0.60 16.47
CA GLU A 195 15.47 0.41 16.79
C GLU A 195 16.84 0.06 16.19
N ASP A 196 17.16 -1.24 16.12
CA ASP A 196 18.38 -1.75 15.49
C ASP A 196 18.11 -2.13 14.03
N PRO A 197 18.75 -1.47 13.04
CA PRO A 197 18.64 -1.85 11.64
C PRO A 197 18.98 -3.32 11.34
N ALA A 198 19.80 -3.98 12.16
CA ALA A 198 20.13 -5.40 11.99
C ALA A 198 18.96 -6.35 12.31
N ALA A 199 17.97 -5.91 13.10
CA ALA A 199 16.78 -6.70 13.36
C ALA A 199 15.88 -6.80 12.12
N HIS A 200 15.82 -5.75 11.30
CA HIS A 200 15.12 -5.83 10.00
C HIS A 200 15.76 -6.86 9.05
N THR A 201 17.10 -6.97 9.05
CA THR A 201 17.81 -8.02 8.32
C THR A 201 17.39 -9.42 8.78
N ALA A 202 17.24 -9.61 10.09
CA ALA A 202 16.81 -10.88 10.67
C ALA A 202 15.37 -11.23 10.29
N GLU A 203 14.46 -10.25 10.24
CA GLU A 203 13.08 -10.45 9.79
C GLU A 203 12.97 -10.78 8.30
N LEU A 204 13.83 -10.20 7.46
CA LEU A 204 13.82 -10.45 6.01
C LEU A 204 14.56 -11.73 5.61
N ALA A 205 15.50 -12.20 6.43
CA ALA A 205 16.34 -13.36 6.12
C ALA A 205 15.57 -14.65 5.79
N PRO A 206 14.47 -15.02 6.48
CA PRO A 206 13.69 -16.22 6.17
C PRO A 206 13.12 -16.23 4.74
N PHE A 207 12.84 -15.07 4.14
CA PHE A 207 12.29 -15.00 2.79
C PHE A 207 13.31 -15.38 1.71
N ARG A 208 14.61 -15.31 2.01
CA ARG A 208 15.68 -15.67 1.06
C ARG A 208 15.67 -17.15 0.68
N GLN A 209 15.10 -18.02 1.52
CA GLN A 209 15.03 -19.46 1.25
C GLN A 209 14.28 -19.79 -0.05
N TRP A 210 13.41 -18.88 -0.51
CA TRP A 210 12.62 -19.05 -1.73
C TRP A 210 13.41 -18.79 -3.01
N ASN A 211 14.62 -18.22 -2.92
CA ASN A 211 15.47 -17.86 -4.07
C ASN A 211 14.74 -16.99 -5.12
N GLN A 212 13.81 -16.15 -4.65
CA GLN A 212 13.04 -15.20 -5.44
C GLN A 212 13.39 -13.77 -5.00
N PRO A 213 13.26 -12.76 -5.88
CA PRO A 213 13.42 -11.36 -5.50
C PRO A 213 12.37 -10.97 -4.45
N ILE A 214 12.79 -10.15 -3.48
CA ILE A 214 11.90 -9.55 -2.47
C ILE A 214 11.49 -8.16 -2.93
N LEU A 215 10.19 -7.88 -2.99
CA LEU A 215 9.61 -6.60 -3.34
C LEU A 215 8.78 -6.09 -2.16
N ILE A 216 9.15 -4.93 -1.62
CA ILE A 216 8.36 -4.27 -0.58
C ILE A 216 7.26 -3.48 -1.26
N LEU A 217 6.03 -3.96 -1.17
CA LEU A 217 4.86 -3.37 -1.83
C LEU A 217 4.31 -2.19 -1.04
N GLU A 218 4.47 -2.22 0.28
CA GLU A 218 4.15 -1.14 1.18
C GLU A 218 5.16 -1.04 2.31
N PHE A 219 5.54 0.19 2.66
CA PHE A 219 6.16 0.52 3.94
C PHE A 219 5.93 2.00 4.24
N GLY A 220 5.99 2.36 5.51
CA GLY A 220 5.97 3.75 5.93
C GLY A 220 5.47 3.94 7.35
N CYS A 221 5.24 5.19 7.71
CA CYS A 221 4.60 5.54 8.97
C CYS A 221 3.74 6.80 8.82
N CYS A 222 2.88 7.02 9.81
CA CYS A 222 2.07 8.23 9.92
C CYS A 222 2.91 9.47 10.26
N THR A 223 2.26 10.64 10.33
CA THR A 223 2.94 11.94 10.43
C THR A 223 2.90 12.52 11.85
N PHE A 224 3.09 11.71 12.90
CA PHE A 224 3.14 12.16 14.31
C PHE A 224 4.31 11.57 15.10
N THR A 225 4.60 12.17 16.25
CA THR A 225 5.65 11.68 17.15
C THR A 225 5.36 10.27 17.68
N GLY A 226 6.24 9.32 17.41
CA GLY A 226 6.09 7.90 17.74
C GLY A 226 5.29 7.10 16.70
N ALA A 227 4.95 7.68 15.55
CA ALA A 227 4.22 7.00 14.49
C ALA A 227 4.98 5.82 13.90
N ALA A 228 6.32 5.90 13.84
CA ALA A 228 7.13 4.79 13.31
C ALA A 228 6.96 3.51 14.14
N GLU A 229 6.99 3.63 15.47
CA GLU A 229 6.80 2.51 16.39
C GLU A 229 5.38 1.91 16.33
N LYS A 230 4.38 2.70 15.92
CA LYS A 230 3.00 2.22 15.73
C LYS A 230 2.81 1.40 14.46
N GLY A 231 3.81 1.36 13.56
CA GLY A 231 3.81 0.53 12.35
C GLY A 231 2.53 0.67 11.53
N GLY A 232 1.95 -0.45 11.11
CA GLY A 232 0.75 -0.52 10.26
C GLY A 232 -0.52 -0.06 10.95
N MET A 233 -0.49 0.17 12.27
CA MET A 233 -1.63 0.62 13.06
C MET A 233 -1.58 2.12 13.43
N GLY A 234 -0.61 2.86 12.88
CA GLY A 234 -0.45 4.30 13.13
C GLY A 234 -1.70 5.13 12.79
N TRP A 235 -2.47 4.73 11.78
CA TRP A 235 -3.70 5.41 11.36
C TRP A 235 -4.79 5.40 12.43
N ASN A 236 -4.79 4.40 13.33
CA ASN A 236 -5.80 4.22 14.37
C ASN A 236 -5.67 5.23 15.53
N VAL A 237 -4.86 6.28 15.36
CA VAL A 237 -4.75 7.40 16.29
C VAL A 237 -5.98 8.32 16.29
N VAL A 238 -6.79 8.28 15.22
CA VAL A 238 -8.02 9.07 15.11
C VAL A 238 -9.10 8.49 16.03
N ASP A 239 -9.73 9.35 16.84
CA ASP A 239 -10.85 8.97 17.69
C ASP A 239 -12.16 9.05 16.89
N TYR A 240 -12.57 7.91 16.35
CA TYR A 240 -13.84 7.73 15.63
C TYR A 240 -15.07 7.62 16.54
N THR A 241 -14.91 7.67 17.87
CA THR A 241 -16.06 7.72 18.79
C THR A 241 -16.68 9.11 18.90
N LYS A 242 -16.03 10.12 18.31
CA LYS A 242 -16.47 11.51 18.25
C LYS A 242 -17.12 11.82 16.90
N ASP A 243 -18.02 12.79 16.90
CA ASP A 243 -18.66 13.33 15.70
C ASP A 243 -18.44 14.87 15.61
N PRO A 244 -17.63 15.36 14.65
CA PRO A 244 -16.82 14.57 13.71
C PRO A 244 -15.65 13.86 14.44
N PRO A 245 -15.02 12.84 13.80
CA PRO A 245 -13.82 12.21 14.32
C PRO A 245 -12.75 13.23 14.70
N ALA A 246 -11.93 12.93 15.69
CA ALA A 246 -10.94 13.89 16.16
C ALA A 246 -9.61 13.27 16.55
N ILE A 247 -8.55 14.02 16.32
CA ILE A 247 -7.22 13.72 16.82
C ILE A 247 -7.20 13.98 18.34
N PRO A 248 -6.85 12.99 19.18
CA PRO A 248 -6.74 13.17 20.62
C PRO A 248 -5.73 14.27 21.00
N PRO A 249 -5.94 14.99 22.12
CA PRO A 249 -4.95 15.92 22.65
C PRO A 249 -3.61 15.21 22.91
N GLY A 250 -2.49 15.89 22.59
CA GLY A 250 -1.14 15.37 22.81
C GLY A 250 -0.54 14.62 21.63
N VAL A 251 -1.32 14.32 20.58
CA VAL A 251 -0.77 13.82 19.31
C VAL A 251 -0.23 15.02 18.53
N GLU A 252 1.09 15.04 18.32
CA GLU A 252 1.79 16.16 17.68
C GLU A 252 2.30 15.78 16.30
N ARG A 253 2.01 16.62 15.30
CA ARG A 253 2.47 16.42 13.92
C ARG A 253 3.99 16.45 13.88
N ASN A 254 4.59 15.42 13.28
CA ASN A 254 6.02 15.28 13.12
C ASN A 254 6.36 14.74 11.72
N GLU A 255 6.51 15.65 10.75
CA GLU A 255 6.93 15.29 9.39
C GLU A 255 8.41 14.84 9.31
N ALA A 256 9.24 15.28 10.27
CA ALA A 256 10.64 14.91 10.31
C ALA A 256 10.81 13.43 10.67
N GLU A 257 10.07 12.94 11.67
CA GLU A 257 10.07 11.51 12.02
C GLU A 257 9.65 10.63 10.85
N GLN A 258 8.57 11.02 10.13
CA GLN A 258 8.16 10.30 8.93
C GLN A 258 9.28 10.27 7.88
N ALA A 259 9.91 11.42 7.61
CA ALA A 259 11.00 11.52 6.65
C ALA A 259 12.21 10.67 7.04
N GLU A 260 12.63 10.70 8.31
CA GLU A 260 13.76 9.93 8.84
C GLU A 260 13.48 8.43 8.76
N HIS A 261 12.29 7.99 9.18
CA HIS A 261 11.91 6.58 9.11
C HIS A 261 11.94 6.04 7.67
N LEU A 262 11.36 6.78 6.71
CA LEU A 262 11.36 6.36 5.30
C LEU A 262 12.78 6.26 4.71
N VAL A 263 13.65 7.22 5.00
CA VAL A 263 15.05 7.19 4.54
C VAL A 263 15.81 6.00 5.15
N ASN A 264 15.60 5.73 6.45
CA ASN A 264 16.21 4.60 7.13
C ASN A 264 15.78 3.27 6.50
N MET A 265 14.48 3.09 6.24
CA MET A 265 13.94 1.87 5.64
C MET A 265 14.40 1.67 4.20
N LEU A 266 14.48 2.74 3.38
CA LEU A 266 15.11 2.64 2.05
C LEU A 266 16.56 2.16 2.14
N GLY A 267 17.31 2.59 3.15
CA GLY A 267 18.66 2.09 3.42
C GLY A 267 18.71 0.62 3.84
N VAL A 268 17.72 0.14 4.61
CA VAL A 268 17.58 -1.29 4.97
C VAL A 268 17.35 -2.11 3.70
N PHE A 269 16.33 -1.80 2.90
CA PHE A 269 15.96 -2.60 1.74
C PHE A 269 17.06 -2.65 0.67
N GLU A 270 17.83 -1.57 0.51
CA GLU A 270 19.00 -1.56 -0.36
C GLU A 270 20.12 -2.49 0.14
N ARG A 271 20.40 -2.51 1.46
CA ARG A 271 21.39 -3.43 2.06
C ARG A 271 20.96 -4.88 1.95
N GLU A 272 19.65 -5.13 2.08
CA GLU A 272 19.07 -6.47 1.99
C GLU A 272 18.93 -6.96 0.54
N ALA A 273 19.29 -6.13 -0.44
CA ALA A 273 19.19 -6.37 -1.87
C ALA A 273 17.76 -6.71 -2.32
N CYS A 274 16.76 -6.02 -1.75
CA CYS A 274 15.40 -6.05 -2.26
C CYS A 274 15.37 -5.57 -3.72
N LEU A 275 14.49 -6.16 -4.53
CA LEU A 275 14.22 -5.72 -5.90
C LEU A 275 13.72 -4.27 -5.92
N GLY A 276 12.91 -3.91 -4.93
CA GLY A 276 12.40 -2.56 -4.77
C GLY A 276 11.57 -2.36 -3.52
N ALA A 277 11.21 -1.10 -3.31
CA ALA A 277 10.33 -0.69 -2.23
C ALA A 277 9.41 0.46 -2.64
N ALA A 278 8.12 0.33 -2.32
CA ALA A 278 7.11 1.36 -2.54
C ALA A 278 6.63 1.93 -1.21
N MET A 279 6.85 3.24 -1.01
CA MET A 279 6.28 3.91 0.16
C MET A 279 4.77 3.93 0.04
N TYR A 280 4.08 3.52 1.11
CA TYR A 280 2.66 3.75 1.25
C TYR A 280 2.47 5.13 1.88
N SER A 281 1.85 6.12 1.22
CA SER A 281 1.45 6.17 -0.20
C SER A 281 1.82 7.54 -0.79
N PHE A 282 1.56 7.80 -2.07
CA PHE A 282 1.76 9.13 -2.63
C PHE A 282 0.77 10.14 -2.02
N ILE A 283 -0.52 9.78 -1.98
CA ILE A 283 -1.63 10.66 -1.60
C ILE A 283 -2.70 9.88 -0.82
N SER A 284 -3.42 10.59 0.05
CA SER A 284 -4.55 10.10 0.86
C SER A 284 -5.61 11.20 0.90
N PRO A 285 -6.57 11.21 -0.05
CA PRO A 285 -7.58 12.26 -0.13
C PRO A 285 -8.60 12.23 1.02
N ASP A 286 -8.83 11.06 1.61
CA ASP A 286 -9.65 10.78 2.78
C ASP A 286 -9.11 11.42 4.07
N ALA A 287 -7.79 11.49 4.23
CA ALA A 287 -7.13 12.11 5.39
C ALA A 287 -6.69 13.56 5.11
N ALA A 288 -7.65 14.49 5.03
CA ALA A 288 -7.37 15.88 4.73
C ALA A 288 -6.59 16.62 5.84
N HIS A 289 -5.67 17.49 5.43
CA HIS A 289 -4.89 18.36 6.30
C HIS A 289 -5.68 19.60 6.73
N SER A 290 -5.65 19.89 8.03
CA SER A 290 -6.19 21.14 8.60
C SER A 290 -5.07 22.03 9.16
N PRO A 291 -4.77 23.18 8.53
CA PRO A 291 -3.76 24.10 9.06
C PRO A 291 -4.25 24.89 10.28
N THR A 292 -5.56 25.00 10.49
CA THR A 292 -6.17 25.85 11.53
C THR A 292 -6.74 25.05 12.70
N THR A 293 -7.05 23.77 12.50
CA THR A 293 -7.79 22.99 13.48
C THR A 293 -7.12 21.64 13.72
N LYS A 294 -6.16 21.62 14.66
CA LYS A 294 -5.36 20.44 15.02
C LYS A 294 -6.21 19.19 15.29
N ALA A 295 -7.36 19.36 15.96
CA ALA A 295 -8.26 18.26 16.27
C ALA A 295 -8.86 17.57 15.03
N HIS A 296 -8.83 18.21 13.86
CA HIS A 296 -9.32 17.65 12.60
C HIS A 296 -8.24 17.64 11.51
N ASP A 297 -6.96 17.70 11.88
CA ASP A 297 -5.84 17.50 10.96
C ASP A 297 -5.66 15.98 10.70
N TYR A 298 -6.56 15.36 9.93
CA TYR A 298 -6.56 13.91 9.70
C TYR A 298 -5.32 13.42 8.95
N ASP A 299 -4.68 14.29 8.17
CA ASP A 299 -3.40 13.98 7.49
C ASP A 299 -2.29 13.52 8.46
N ILE A 300 -2.40 13.84 9.76
CA ILE A 300 -1.49 13.33 10.79
C ILE A 300 -1.50 11.80 10.87
N ALA A 301 -2.66 11.18 10.64
CA ALA A 301 -2.88 9.74 10.61
C ALA A 301 -2.65 9.13 9.22
N SER A 302 -2.19 9.93 8.26
CA SER A 302 -1.88 9.48 6.91
C SER A 302 -0.41 9.10 6.77
N TYR A 303 -0.17 8.02 6.02
CA TYR A 303 1.16 7.61 5.58
C TYR A 303 1.61 8.38 4.32
N ALA A 304 0.72 9.17 3.71
CA ALA A 304 0.98 9.81 2.42
C ALA A 304 2.21 10.75 2.44
N LEU A 305 2.94 10.79 1.31
CA LEU A 305 4.07 11.72 1.08
C LEU A 305 3.61 13.16 0.86
N VAL A 306 2.38 13.36 0.42
CA VAL A 306 1.77 14.68 0.24
C VAL A 306 0.58 14.83 1.17
N LYS A 307 0.33 16.06 1.61
CA LYS A 307 -0.85 16.39 2.39
C LYS A 307 -1.96 16.91 1.48
N THR A 308 -3.17 16.39 1.66
CA THR A 308 -4.36 16.81 0.90
C THR A 308 -5.00 18.04 1.56
N ILE A 309 -5.26 19.11 0.82
CA ILE A 309 -5.94 20.30 1.34
C ILE A 309 -7.21 20.54 0.53
N ARG A 310 -8.35 20.24 1.13
CA ARG A 310 -9.67 20.43 0.53
C ARG A 310 -10.09 21.91 0.58
N LYS A 311 -10.89 22.33 -0.40
CA LYS A 311 -11.53 23.66 -0.40
C LYS A 311 -12.53 23.79 0.75
N ASP A 312 -13.35 22.77 0.96
CA ASP A 312 -14.14 22.56 2.17
C ASP A 312 -13.56 21.34 2.91
N HIS A 313 -13.08 21.56 4.13
CA HIS A 313 -12.38 20.54 4.92
C HIS A 313 -13.24 19.31 5.22
N PHE A 314 -14.52 19.55 5.53
CA PHE A 314 -15.42 18.50 6.01
C PHE A 314 -16.22 17.83 4.89
N ASP A 315 -16.20 18.37 3.68
CA ASP A 315 -16.83 17.75 2.52
C ASP A 315 -15.82 16.80 1.82
N PRO A 316 -16.00 15.47 1.90
CA PRO A 316 -15.11 14.52 1.22
C PRO A 316 -15.14 14.63 -0.31
N LEU A 317 -16.20 15.23 -0.89
CA LEU A 317 -16.32 15.48 -2.33
C LEU A 317 -15.73 16.82 -2.75
N SER A 318 -15.27 17.64 -1.80
CA SER A 318 -14.67 18.93 -2.12
C SER A 318 -13.43 18.74 -3.00
N PRO A 319 -13.26 19.57 -4.05
CA PRO A 319 -11.99 19.66 -4.74
C PRO A 319 -10.85 19.90 -3.75
N TYR A 320 -9.70 19.29 -4.03
CA TYR A 320 -8.50 19.43 -3.22
C TYR A 320 -7.28 19.77 -4.08
N ARG A 321 -6.28 20.35 -3.42
CA ARG A 321 -4.90 20.38 -3.90
C ARG A 321 -4.04 19.53 -2.97
N TRP A 322 -2.80 19.28 -3.38
CA TRP A 322 -1.83 18.64 -2.51
C TRP A 322 -0.56 19.49 -2.38
N GLU A 323 0.13 19.33 -1.27
CA GLU A 323 1.43 19.95 -0.98
C GLU A 323 2.41 18.88 -0.50
N PRO A 324 3.69 18.90 -0.92
CA PRO A 324 4.66 17.91 -0.47
C PRO A 324 4.93 18.05 1.03
N LYS A 325 5.03 16.93 1.74
CA LYS A 325 5.55 16.86 3.12
C LYS A 325 7.09 16.84 3.10
N GLN A 326 7.72 16.95 4.27
CA GLN A 326 9.17 16.76 4.40
C GLN A 326 9.62 15.37 3.89
N SER A 327 8.79 14.35 4.09
CA SER A 327 9.01 12.97 3.60
C SER A 327 9.13 12.90 2.08
N PHE A 328 8.26 13.60 1.33
CA PHE A 328 8.39 13.71 -0.14
C PHE A 328 9.78 14.20 -0.55
N HIS A 329 10.24 15.28 0.07
CA HIS A 329 11.53 15.87 -0.26
C HIS A 329 12.71 14.99 0.16
N ALA A 330 12.59 14.27 1.29
CA ALA A 330 13.62 13.34 1.75
C ALA A 330 13.75 12.15 0.80
N VAL A 331 12.63 11.53 0.42
CA VAL A 331 12.64 10.41 -0.53
C VAL A 331 13.14 10.85 -1.92
N ALA A 332 12.70 12.00 -2.42
CA ALA A 332 13.15 12.50 -3.72
C ALA A 332 14.69 12.64 -3.78
N ARG A 333 15.32 13.15 -2.71
CA ARG A 333 16.79 13.21 -2.61
C ARG A 333 17.42 11.82 -2.62
N GLU A 334 16.82 10.86 -1.91
CA GLU A 334 17.28 9.50 -1.87
C GLU A 334 17.19 8.81 -3.24
N TYR A 335 16.12 9.03 -4.02
CA TYR A 335 15.98 8.48 -5.36
C TYR A 335 16.97 9.08 -6.34
N VAL A 336 17.18 10.41 -6.31
CA VAL A 336 18.23 11.06 -7.12
C VAL A 336 19.62 10.54 -6.79
N ARG A 337 19.94 10.34 -5.49
CA ARG A 337 21.25 9.83 -5.05
C ARG A 337 21.54 8.41 -5.56
N ARG A 338 20.50 7.63 -5.84
CA ARG A 338 20.57 6.21 -6.21
C ARG A 338 20.38 5.95 -7.71
N ARG A 339 20.14 7.00 -8.50
CA ARG A 339 20.05 6.90 -9.97
C ARG A 339 21.43 6.69 -10.61
#